data_AF-A0A182FQ49-F1
#
_entry.id   AF-A0A182FQ49-F1
#
_cell.length_a   1.000
_cell.length_b   1.000
_cell.length_c   1.000
_cell.angle_alpha   90.00
_cell.angle_beta   90.00
_cell.angle_gamma   90.00
#
_symmetry.space_group_name_H-M   'P 1'
#
loop_
_entity.id
_entity.type
_entity.pdbx_description
1 polymer ?
#
loop_
_entity_poly.entity_id
_entity_poly.type
_entity_poly.pdbx_seq_one_letter_code
_entity_poly.pdbx_strand_id
1 'polypeptide(L)'
;MPTKGDSYITRPGISDGWWLCALLPACYGGTIWRSYQHHQHHPHLPQDYKRSVIVTFGLLLHSLAIYGQLRGRINSHHKVLLQLTFSALVGLLFYTCLAENVVFCTVSAVLPIALYERLYFTILRAVPKAFTYGEACVVCQGLVSFAYSALLQLPRVMLHPDIGDQLTDMSAIYLILQIGLVGIGLLVFLTYSLPVLRHFIPFWISLALTAIGVALCPIGKQPAIARLVLFVVSDMETMVTAVVYLGLLIITVSFVMWQFNKGRRSTTATRKVFHLLIVLVYAPGLWYQCKMLYLASGLMLAVFIVLEMARLIQLEPVALILNNAVRLFIDEKDAGAVALTPLYLLIGCTLPLWLYPSPCDLTNSAGLQMLLLSSGILSIGVGDTAASVIGYHFGRHKWNASTSKSVEGTLAAVLLQSLAVYGMYHLGLIHLSVSRAAYAGIAIIINALVESRTDQIDNLVLPLVTYAILVCST
;
A
#
# COMPACT_ATOMS: atom_id res chain seq x y z
N MET A 1 21.13 13.02 -31.22
CA MET A 1 20.87 11.63 -30.78
C MET A 1 19.92 11.71 -29.59
N PRO A 2 18.72 11.10 -29.66
CA PRO A 2 17.79 11.12 -28.54
C PRO A 2 18.41 10.42 -27.34
N THR A 3 18.38 11.06 -26.17
CA THR A 3 18.76 10.43 -24.90
C THR A 3 17.81 9.27 -24.62
N LYS A 4 18.30 8.15 -24.06
CA LYS A 4 17.51 6.94 -23.69
C LYS A 4 16.23 7.18 -22.87
N GLY A 5 15.96 8.41 -22.41
CA GLY A 5 14.71 8.86 -21.79
C GLY A 5 13.47 8.81 -22.70
N ASP A 6 13.63 8.74 -24.02
CA ASP A 6 12.50 8.72 -24.97
C ASP A 6 11.76 7.37 -25.06
N SER A 7 12.18 6.36 -24.28
CA SER A 7 11.58 5.01 -24.35
C SER A 7 10.41 4.76 -23.39
N TYR A 8 10.18 5.64 -22.41
CA TYR A 8 9.10 5.48 -21.43
C TYR A 8 8.31 6.78 -21.31
N ILE A 9 6.98 6.67 -21.38
CA ILE A 9 6.08 7.82 -21.25
C ILE A 9 5.56 7.83 -19.81
N THR A 10 6.08 8.74 -18.99
CA THR A 10 5.60 8.98 -17.62
C THR A 10 4.34 9.85 -17.62
N ARG A 11 3.72 10.02 -16.44
CA ARG A 11 2.57 10.92 -16.28
C ARG A 11 2.92 12.34 -16.75
N PRO A 12 2.13 12.94 -17.65
CA PRO A 12 2.46 14.25 -18.23
C PRO A 12 2.23 15.40 -17.25
N GLY A 13 3.06 16.44 -17.34
CA GLY A 13 2.86 17.71 -16.63
C GLY A 13 3.19 17.69 -15.13
N ILE A 14 3.83 16.63 -14.64
CA ILE A 14 4.15 16.38 -13.23
C ILE A 14 5.65 16.05 -13.11
N SER A 15 6.26 16.37 -11.98
CA SER A 15 7.66 16.06 -11.67
C SER A 15 7.92 14.55 -11.58
N ASP A 16 9.17 14.14 -11.84
CA ASP A 16 9.58 12.73 -11.83
C ASP A 16 9.37 12.01 -10.47
N GLY A 17 9.26 12.75 -9.37
CA GLY A 17 8.96 12.19 -8.05
C GLY A 17 10.06 11.33 -7.41
N TRP A 18 11.31 11.36 -7.88
CA TRP A 18 12.38 10.44 -7.45
C TRP A 18 12.57 10.29 -5.94
N TRP A 19 12.28 11.32 -5.15
CA TRP A 19 12.35 11.28 -3.68
C TRP A 19 11.42 10.22 -3.05
N LEU A 20 10.35 9.82 -3.75
CA LEU A 20 9.41 8.79 -3.31
C LEU A 20 10.10 7.43 -3.10
N CYS A 21 11.19 7.13 -3.81
CA CYS A 21 11.88 5.85 -3.70
C CYS A 21 12.47 5.59 -2.30
N ALA A 22 12.64 6.63 -1.49
CA ALA A 22 13.15 6.53 -0.12
C ALA A 22 12.05 6.28 0.93
N LEU A 23 10.78 6.54 0.61
CA LEU A 23 9.69 6.52 1.60
C LEU A 23 9.46 5.14 2.21
N LEU A 24 9.31 4.12 1.36
CA LEU A 24 9.05 2.75 1.82
C LEU A 24 10.25 2.17 2.61
N PRO A 25 11.51 2.26 2.13
CA PRO A 25 12.69 1.90 2.92
C PRO A 25 12.80 2.66 4.24
N ALA A 26 12.45 3.95 4.27
CA ALA A 26 12.46 4.75 5.51
C ALA A 26 11.42 4.24 6.53
N CYS A 27 10.23 3.83 6.09
CA CYS A 27 9.22 3.23 6.96
C CYS A 27 9.72 1.93 7.61
N TYR A 28 10.33 1.04 6.81
CA TYR A 28 10.92 -0.20 7.30
C TYR A 28 12.08 0.06 8.27
N GLY A 29 13.01 0.93 7.88
CA GLY A 29 14.18 1.30 8.70
C GLY A 29 13.80 1.95 10.02
N GLY A 30 12.85 2.89 9.99
CA GLY A 30 12.33 3.56 11.20
C GLY A 30 11.69 2.58 12.18
N THR A 31 11.04 1.52 11.69
CA THR A 31 10.47 0.47 12.54
C THR A 31 11.54 -0.35 13.26
N ILE A 32 12.64 -0.71 12.56
CA ILE A 32 13.80 -1.36 13.21
C ILE A 32 14.43 -0.44 14.25
N TRP A 33 14.66 0.82 13.87
CA TRP A 33 15.27 1.80 14.76
C TRP A 33 14.49 1.95 16.07
N ARG A 34 13.17 2.09 15.97
CA ARG A 34 12.29 2.17 17.15
C ARG A 34 12.33 0.91 18.00
N SER A 35 12.31 -0.28 17.40
CA SER A 35 12.46 -1.54 18.15
C SER A 35 13.80 -1.60 18.90
N TYR A 36 14.87 -1.09 18.31
CA TYR A 36 16.17 -1.01 18.97
C TYR A 36 16.15 -0.05 20.18
N GLN A 37 15.44 1.08 20.11
CA GLN A 37 15.39 2.00 21.24
C GLN A 37 14.58 1.48 22.44
N HIS A 38 13.60 0.61 22.21
CA HIS A 38 12.72 0.08 23.26
C HIS A 38 13.04 -1.37 23.67
N HIS A 39 14.34 -1.73 23.71
CA HIS A 39 14.85 -3.08 24.01
C HIS A 39 14.21 -3.81 25.22
N GLN A 40 13.61 -3.09 26.17
CA GLN A 40 13.00 -3.67 27.37
C GLN A 40 11.49 -3.97 27.25
N HIS A 41 10.79 -3.47 26.21
CA HIS A 41 9.31 -3.51 26.15
C HIS A 41 8.70 -4.04 24.85
N HIS A 42 9.49 -4.35 23.82
CA HIS A 42 8.96 -4.92 22.59
C HIS A 42 9.54 -6.32 22.31
N PRO A 43 8.71 -7.30 21.91
CA PRO A 43 9.20 -8.60 21.47
C PRO A 43 10.19 -8.40 20.33
N HIS A 44 11.22 -9.24 20.27
CA HIS A 44 12.18 -9.26 19.17
C HIS A 44 11.43 -9.24 17.83
N LEU A 45 11.74 -8.25 16.98
CA LEU A 45 11.15 -8.15 15.65
C LEU A 45 11.26 -9.49 14.92
N PRO A 46 10.17 -9.96 14.26
CA PRO A 46 10.20 -11.19 13.49
C PRO A 46 11.35 -11.20 12.50
N GLN A 47 12.03 -12.34 12.36
CA GLN A 47 13.18 -12.46 11.47
C GLN A 47 12.81 -12.07 10.03
N ASP A 48 11.61 -12.45 9.57
CA ASP A 48 11.12 -12.10 8.23
C ASP A 48 10.98 -10.58 8.03
N TYR A 49 10.61 -9.83 9.08
CA TYR A 49 10.57 -8.38 9.01
C TYR A 49 11.97 -7.79 8.82
N LYS A 50 12.96 -8.29 9.57
CA LYS A 50 14.36 -7.86 9.44
C LYS A 50 14.91 -8.13 8.04
N ARG A 51 14.57 -9.29 7.45
CA ARG A 51 14.91 -9.64 6.06
C ARG A 51 14.32 -8.63 5.07
N SER A 52 13.04 -8.27 5.21
CA SER A 52 12.39 -7.26 4.36
C SER A 52 13.04 -5.88 4.45
N VAL A 53 13.58 -5.48 5.61
CA VAL A 53 14.32 -4.22 5.74
C VAL A 53 15.62 -4.25 4.94
N ILE A 54 16.38 -5.35 5.02
CA ILE A 54 17.61 -5.50 4.24
C ILE A 54 17.31 -5.50 2.73
N VAL A 55 16.25 -6.19 2.31
CA VAL A 55 15.80 -6.20 0.90
C VAL A 55 15.43 -4.79 0.44
N THR A 56 14.55 -4.08 1.17
CA THR A 56 14.09 -2.74 0.77
C THR A 56 15.23 -1.71 0.74
N PHE A 57 16.24 -1.84 1.61
CA PHE A 57 17.47 -1.07 1.51
C PHE A 57 18.23 -1.36 0.21
N GLY A 58 18.37 -2.63 -0.18
CA GLY A 58 18.92 -3.01 -1.49
C GLY A 58 18.15 -2.41 -2.68
N LEU A 59 16.81 -2.41 -2.60
CA LEU A 59 15.96 -1.82 -3.63
C LEU A 59 16.13 -0.29 -3.72
N LEU A 60 16.37 0.39 -2.60
CA LEU A 60 16.69 1.83 -2.58
C LEU A 60 17.99 2.11 -3.36
N LEU A 61 19.06 1.39 -3.05
CA LEU A 61 20.35 1.54 -3.74
C LEU A 61 20.19 1.29 -5.25
N HIS A 62 19.44 0.24 -5.63
CA HIS A 62 19.18 -0.05 -7.04
C HIS A 62 18.32 1.03 -7.71
N SER A 63 17.39 1.65 -6.98
CA SER A 63 16.61 2.79 -7.49
C SER A 63 17.50 3.98 -7.87
N LEU A 64 18.56 4.24 -7.09
CA LEU A 64 19.56 5.27 -7.40
C LEU A 64 20.39 4.92 -8.65
N ALA A 65 20.71 3.64 -8.86
CA ALA A 65 21.37 3.19 -10.09
C ALA A 65 20.46 3.34 -11.32
N ILE A 66 19.17 3.01 -11.20
CA ILE A 66 18.18 3.22 -12.26
C ILE A 66 18.06 4.72 -12.59
N TYR A 67 18.01 5.58 -11.57
CA TYR A 67 18.01 7.04 -11.75
C TYR A 67 19.22 7.54 -12.55
N GLY A 68 20.43 7.10 -12.18
CA GLY A 68 21.64 7.45 -12.91
C GLY A 68 21.66 6.91 -14.35
N GLN A 69 21.09 5.73 -14.59
CA GLN A 69 20.94 5.14 -15.92
C GLN A 69 20.00 5.97 -16.80
N LEU A 70 18.82 6.35 -16.29
CA LEU A 70 17.83 7.12 -17.04
C LEU A 70 18.32 8.52 -17.39
N ARG A 71 19.17 9.12 -16.54
CA ARG A 71 19.85 10.40 -16.84
C ARG A 71 21.07 10.28 -17.75
N GLY A 72 21.39 9.09 -18.24
CA GLY A 72 22.55 8.86 -19.09
C GLY A 72 23.91 9.02 -18.39
N ARG A 73 23.92 9.06 -17.04
CA ARG A 73 25.16 9.16 -16.25
C ARG A 73 25.84 7.80 -16.05
N ILE A 74 25.08 6.71 -16.19
CA ILE A 74 25.53 5.34 -15.96
C ILE A 74 25.36 4.53 -17.24
N ASN A 75 26.47 4.02 -17.78
CA ASN A 75 26.48 3.09 -18.92
C ASN A 75 26.16 1.65 -18.47
N SER A 76 25.86 0.77 -19.42
CA SER A 76 25.45 -0.62 -19.13
C SER A 76 26.47 -1.40 -18.28
N HIS A 77 27.78 -1.20 -18.51
CA HIS A 77 28.82 -1.83 -17.69
C HIS A 77 28.83 -1.34 -16.23
N HIS A 78 28.77 -0.02 -16.03
CA HIS A 78 28.69 0.58 -14.70
C HIS A 78 27.46 0.10 -13.93
N LYS A 79 26.34 -0.09 -14.63
CA LYS A 79 25.12 -0.63 -14.02
C LYS A 79 25.30 -2.07 -13.52
N VAL A 80 25.86 -2.96 -14.36
CA VAL A 80 26.10 -4.35 -13.95
C VAL A 80 27.05 -4.39 -12.75
N LEU A 81 28.09 -3.56 -12.77
CA LEU A 81 29.01 -3.43 -11.63
C LEU A 81 28.27 -2.97 -10.36
N LEU A 82 27.46 -1.91 -10.44
CA LEU A 82 26.68 -1.41 -9.31
C LEU A 82 25.68 -2.45 -8.79
N GLN A 83 25.05 -3.21 -9.68
CA GLN A 83 24.13 -4.28 -9.28
C GLN A 83 24.87 -5.38 -8.50
N LEU A 84 26.06 -5.78 -8.95
CA LEU A 84 26.90 -6.77 -8.26
C LEU A 84 27.37 -6.24 -6.91
N THR A 85 27.81 -4.98 -6.82
CA THR A 85 28.26 -4.39 -5.55
C THR A 85 27.12 -4.22 -4.56
N PHE A 86 25.94 -3.77 -5.00
CA PHE A 86 24.77 -3.66 -4.13
C PHE A 86 24.28 -5.04 -3.67
N SER A 87 24.28 -6.04 -4.55
CA SER A 87 23.94 -7.41 -4.16
C SER A 87 24.96 -7.96 -3.15
N ALA A 88 26.26 -7.72 -3.34
CA ALA A 88 27.28 -8.14 -2.38
C ALA A 88 27.11 -7.46 -1.02
N LEU A 89 26.81 -6.15 -0.99
CA LEU A 89 26.53 -5.41 0.24
C LEU A 89 25.28 -5.96 0.95
N VAL A 90 24.20 -6.18 0.23
CA VAL A 90 22.96 -6.77 0.77
C VAL A 90 23.22 -8.16 1.32
N GLY A 91 23.97 -9.00 0.60
CA GLY A 91 24.37 -10.34 1.06
C GLY A 91 25.22 -10.30 2.32
N LEU A 92 26.14 -9.33 2.44
CA LEU A 92 26.94 -9.11 3.64
C LEU A 92 26.06 -8.69 4.83
N LEU A 93 25.05 -7.86 4.62
CA LEU A 93 24.10 -7.50 5.68
C LEU A 93 23.28 -8.70 6.16
N PHE A 94 22.83 -9.57 5.25
CA PHE A 94 22.19 -10.83 5.64
C PHE A 94 23.11 -11.71 6.49
N TYR A 95 24.38 -11.84 6.08
CA TYR A 95 25.35 -12.66 6.80
C TYR A 95 25.70 -12.08 8.17
N THR A 96 26.01 -10.78 8.24
CA THR A 96 26.51 -10.13 9.47
C THR A 96 25.39 -9.78 10.45
N CYS A 97 24.24 -9.29 9.98
CA CYS A 97 23.15 -8.84 10.86
C CYS A 97 22.17 -9.96 11.22
N LEU A 98 21.99 -10.96 10.36
CA LEU A 98 21.00 -12.03 10.56
C LEU A 98 21.61 -13.43 10.70
N ALA A 99 22.94 -13.57 10.59
CA ALA A 99 23.65 -14.84 10.69
C ALA A 99 23.08 -15.94 9.77
N GLU A 100 22.58 -15.55 8.60
CA GLU A 100 22.00 -16.46 7.61
C GLU A 100 23.11 -17.22 6.86
N ASN A 101 22.78 -18.39 6.29
CA ASN A 101 23.75 -19.15 5.51
C ASN A 101 24.12 -18.43 4.19
N VAL A 102 25.32 -18.71 3.67
CA VAL A 102 25.89 -18.00 2.50
C VAL A 102 25.01 -18.15 1.24
N VAL A 103 24.42 -19.33 1.04
CA VAL A 103 23.54 -19.60 -0.10
C VAL A 103 22.29 -18.72 -0.04
N PHE A 104 21.64 -18.68 1.12
CA PHE A 104 20.48 -17.83 1.38
C PHE A 104 20.80 -16.35 1.23
N CYS A 105 21.95 -15.91 1.76
CA CYS A 105 22.42 -14.53 1.61
C CYS A 105 22.56 -14.15 0.13
N THR A 106 23.18 -15.03 -0.66
CA THR A 106 23.43 -14.79 -2.09
C THR A 106 22.11 -14.73 -2.88
N VAL A 107 21.23 -15.71 -2.68
CA VAL A 107 19.93 -15.76 -3.36
C VAL A 107 19.05 -14.57 -2.95
N SER A 108 18.96 -14.28 -1.65
CA SER A 108 18.16 -13.18 -1.12
C SER A 108 18.68 -11.80 -1.50
N ALA A 109 19.97 -11.67 -1.81
CA ALA A 109 20.53 -10.43 -2.29
C ALA A 109 20.29 -10.19 -3.78
N VAL A 110 20.40 -11.24 -4.61
CA VAL A 110 20.32 -11.10 -6.08
C VAL A 110 18.87 -11.13 -6.58
N LEU A 111 18.05 -12.05 -6.08
CA LEU A 111 16.72 -12.32 -6.63
C LEU A 111 15.78 -11.10 -6.54
N PRO A 112 15.62 -10.41 -5.39
CA PRO A 112 14.74 -9.25 -5.29
C PRO A 112 15.19 -8.08 -6.16
N ILE A 113 16.51 -7.82 -6.25
CA ILE A 113 17.06 -6.74 -7.07
C ILE A 113 16.80 -7.01 -8.56
N ALA A 114 17.04 -8.24 -9.02
CA ALA A 114 16.77 -8.63 -10.39
C ALA A 114 15.27 -8.56 -10.75
N LEU A 115 14.40 -9.00 -9.82
CA LEU A 115 12.95 -8.90 -9.98
C LEU A 115 12.48 -7.45 -10.03
N TYR A 116 13.00 -6.59 -9.14
CA TYR A 116 12.68 -5.17 -9.08
C TYR A 116 12.98 -4.45 -10.38
N GLU A 117 14.17 -4.66 -10.94
CA GLU A 117 14.54 -4.03 -12.20
C GLU A 117 13.61 -4.45 -13.34
N ARG A 118 13.35 -5.75 -13.47
CA ARG A 118 12.45 -6.28 -14.51
C ARG A 118 11.05 -5.72 -14.35
N LEU A 119 10.52 -5.72 -13.14
CA LEU A 119 9.18 -5.23 -12.85
C LEU A 119 9.05 -3.72 -13.12
N TYR A 120 10.03 -2.93 -12.69
CA TYR A 120 10.06 -1.47 -12.86
C TYR A 120 9.92 -1.06 -14.32
N PHE A 121 10.77 -1.60 -15.19
CA PHE A 121 10.69 -1.26 -16.62
C PHE A 121 9.50 -1.93 -17.33
N THR A 122 9.00 -3.07 -16.82
CA THR A 122 7.79 -3.70 -17.37
C THR A 122 6.56 -2.85 -17.10
N ILE A 123 6.37 -2.37 -15.87
CA ILE A 123 5.22 -1.53 -15.50
C ILE A 123 5.22 -0.22 -16.29
N LEU A 124 6.37 0.45 -16.39
CA LEU A 124 6.48 1.71 -17.17
C LEU A 124 6.16 1.54 -18.66
N ARG A 125 6.40 0.36 -19.24
CA ARG A 125 6.03 0.06 -20.64
C ARG A 125 4.58 -0.40 -20.79
N ALA A 126 4.11 -1.24 -19.88
CA ALA A 126 2.81 -1.88 -19.98
C ALA A 126 1.66 -0.87 -19.82
N VAL A 127 1.85 0.16 -18.99
CA VAL A 127 0.82 1.16 -18.69
C VAL A 127 1.39 2.59 -18.80
N PRO A 128 1.64 3.08 -20.03
CA PRO A 128 2.21 4.41 -20.24
C PRO A 128 1.32 5.50 -19.64
N LYS A 129 1.95 6.60 -19.22
CA LYS A 129 1.34 7.77 -18.54
C LYS A 129 0.74 7.51 -17.15
N ALA A 130 0.69 6.25 -16.70
CA ALA A 130 0.08 5.92 -15.41
C ALA A 130 0.92 6.41 -14.22
N PHE A 131 2.25 6.25 -14.28
CA PHE A 131 3.15 6.53 -13.15
C PHE A 131 4.15 7.64 -13.45
N THR A 132 4.58 8.34 -12.40
CA THR A 132 5.90 8.98 -12.36
C THR A 132 6.99 7.94 -12.06
N TYR A 133 8.26 8.29 -12.26
CA TYR A 133 9.36 7.38 -11.91
C TYR A 133 9.35 7.04 -10.40
N GLY A 134 9.09 8.03 -9.56
CA GLY A 134 9.01 7.85 -8.10
C GLY A 134 7.86 6.95 -7.65
N GLU A 135 6.65 7.15 -8.19
CA GLU A 135 5.50 6.30 -7.87
C GLU A 135 5.72 4.86 -8.32
N ALA A 136 6.30 4.66 -9.51
CA ALA A 136 6.70 3.35 -10.00
C ALA A 136 7.73 2.67 -9.08
N CYS A 137 8.67 3.43 -8.50
CA CYS A 137 9.61 2.90 -7.50
C CYS A 137 8.86 2.35 -6.29
N VAL A 138 7.97 3.14 -5.68
CA VAL A 138 7.24 2.72 -4.47
C VAL A 138 6.39 1.46 -4.74
N VAL A 139 5.66 1.43 -5.86
CA VAL A 139 4.85 0.26 -6.25
C VAL A 139 5.72 -0.97 -6.45
N CYS A 140 6.81 -0.85 -7.22
CA CYS A 140 7.68 -1.99 -7.51
C CYS A 140 8.42 -2.48 -6.26
N GLN A 141 8.85 -1.57 -5.39
CA GLN A 141 9.45 -1.93 -4.11
C GLN A 141 8.46 -2.70 -3.23
N GLY A 142 7.21 -2.23 -3.15
CA GLY A 142 6.13 -2.90 -2.42
C GLY A 142 5.85 -4.30 -2.97
N LEU A 143 5.65 -4.43 -4.29
CA LEU A 143 5.38 -5.71 -4.95
C LEU A 143 6.53 -6.71 -4.78
N VAL A 144 7.79 -6.27 -4.90
CA VAL A 144 8.96 -7.14 -4.70
C VAL A 144 9.10 -7.56 -3.24
N SER A 145 8.88 -6.66 -2.30
CA SER A 145 8.95 -6.98 -0.86
C SER A 145 7.86 -7.98 -0.47
N PHE A 146 6.65 -7.81 -1.00
CA PHE A 146 5.56 -8.76 -0.84
C PHE A 146 5.91 -10.12 -1.46
N ALA A 147 6.36 -10.15 -2.72
CA ALA A 147 6.71 -11.39 -3.41
C ALA A 147 7.85 -12.15 -2.71
N TYR A 148 8.87 -11.42 -2.24
CA TYR A 148 9.97 -11.99 -1.45
C TYR A 148 9.46 -12.60 -0.14
N SER A 149 8.61 -11.88 0.59
CA SER A 149 8.03 -12.37 1.85
C SER A 149 7.18 -13.63 1.63
N ALA A 150 6.33 -13.62 0.59
CA ALA A 150 5.50 -14.77 0.25
C ALA A 150 6.33 -15.99 -0.20
N LEU A 151 7.41 -15.77 -0.97
CA LEU A 151 8.31 -16.82 -1.42
C LEU A 151 9.01 -17.54 -0.26
N LEU A 152 9.32 -16.82 0.82
CA LEU A 152 9.95 -17.40 2.00
C LEU A 152 8.94 -18.11 2.93
N GLN A 153 7.75 -17.52 3.10
CA GLN A 153 6.80 -17.99 4.11
C GLN A 153 5.86 -19.09 3.61
N LEU A 154 5.33 -18.98 2.39
CA LEU A 154 4.34 -19.93 1.87
C LEU A 154 4.88 -21.37 1.78
N PRO A 155 6.07 -21.62 1.20
CA PRO A 155 6.60 -22.99 1.12
C PRO A 155 6.81 -23.61 2.50
N ARG A 156 7.21 -22.80 3.50
CA ARG A 156 7.44 -23.29 4.86
C ARG A 156 6.16 -23.86 5.46
N VAL A 157 5.04 -23.15 5.32
CA VAL A 157 3.73 -23.56 5.86
C VAL A 157 3.12 -24.70 5.05
N MET A 158 3.32 -24.71 3.73
CA MET A 158 2.80 -25.78 2.86
C MET A 158 3.54 -27.11 3.03
N LEU A 159 4.87 -27.07 3.26
CA LEU A 159 5.70 -28.26 3.39
C LEU A 159 5.71 -28.85 4.81
N HIS A 160 5.39 -28.04 5.83
CA HIS A 160 5.37 -28.47 7.23
C HIS A 160 4.00 -28.15 7.86
N PRO A 161 3.00 -29.03 7.69
CA PRO A 161 1.63 -28.80 8.16
C PRO A 161 1.52 -28.55 9.67
N ASP A 162 2.42 -29.10 10.48
CA ASP A 162 2.46 -28.91 11.93
C ASP A 162 2.65 -27.43 12.32
N ILE A 163 3.41 -26.68 11.52
CA ILE A 163 3.60 -25.23 11.70
C ILE A 163 2.28 -24.51 11.43
N GLY A 164 1.55 -24.93 10.40
CA GLY A 164 0.26 -24.35 10.02
C GLY A 164 -0.83 -24.55 11.08
N ASP A 165 -0.78 -25.65 11.84
CA ASP A 165 -1.76 -25.92 12.88
C ASP A 165 -1.60 -25.03 14.12
N GLN A 166 -0.38 -24.58 14.40
CA GLN A 166 -0.03 -23.75 15.57
C GLN A 166 -0.08 -22.24 15.29
N LEU A 167 -0.59 -21.83 14.13
CA LEU A 167 -0.68 -20.42 13.76
C LEU A 167 -1.69 -19.67 14.62
N THR A 168 -1.30 -18.47 15.06
CA THR A 168 -2.25 -17.48 15.60
C THR A 168 -3.22 -17.01 14.51
N ASP A 169 -4.39 -16.49 14.89
CA ASP A 169 -5.37 -15.96 13.92
C ASP A 169 -4.73 -14.91 13.00
N MET A 170 -3.88 -14.03 13.56
CA MET A 170 -3.23 -12.99 12.76
C MET A 170 -2.27 -13.56 11.73
N SER A 171 -1.47 -14.55 12.10
CA SER A 171 -0.57 -15.23 11.17
C SER A 171 -1.36 -16.00 10.11
N ALA A 172 -2.48 -16.63 10.49
CA ALA A 172 -3.37 -17.32 9.57
C ALA A 172 -4.01 -16.34 8.56
N ILE A 173 -4.56 -15.21 9.02
CA ILE A 173 -5.12 -14.16 8.16
C ILE A 173 -4.05 -13.60 7.21
N TYR A 174 -2.85 -13.35 7.73
CA TYR A 174 -1.72 -12.89 6.94
C TYR A 174 -1.40 -13.86 5.79
N LEU A 175 -1.35 -15.16 6.07
CA LEU A 175 -1.11 -16.20 5.06
C LEU A 175 -2.26 -16.34 4.07
N ILE A 176 -3.52 -16.28 4.52
CA ILE A 176 -4.70 -16.29 3.65
C ILE A 176 -4.61 -15.14 2.63
N LEU A 177 -4.27 -13.94 3.09
CA LEU A 177 -4.09 -12.79 2.21
C LEU A 177 -2.89 -12.94 1.28
N GLN A 178 -1.75 -13.47 1.76
CA GLN A 178 -0.61 -13.75 0.91
C GLN A 178 -0.97 -14.72 -0.22
N ILE A 179 -1.62 -15.85 0.11
CA ILE A 179 -2.08 -16.84 -0.88
C ILE A 179 -3.03 -16.18 -1.89
N GLY A 180 -4.01 -15.42 -1.40
CA GLY A 180 -4.97 -14.72 -2.26
C GLY A 180 -4.32 -13.73 -3.21
N LEU A 181 -3.46 -12.84 -2.70
CA LEU A 181 -2.78 -11.82 -3.50
C LEU A 181 -1.73 -12.41 -4.44
N VAL A 182 -1.03 -13.49 -4.05
CA VAL A 182 -0.16 -14.25 -4.98
C VAL A 182 -0.99 -14.90 -6.08
N GLY A 183 -2.16 -15.47 -5.76
CA GLY A 183 -3.08 -16.02 -6.75
C GLY A 183 -3.56 -14.97 -7.76
N ILE A 184 -3.96 -13.79 -7.28
CA ILE A 184 -4.33 -12.67 -8.15
C ILE A 184 -3.13 -12.16 -8.96
N GLY A 185 -1.93 -12.08 -8.35
CA GLY A 185 -0.71 -11.71 -9.06
C GLY A 185 -0.38 -12.68 -10.19
N LEU A 186 -0.56 -13.99 -9.97
CA LEU A 186 -0.41 -15.01 -11.00
C LEU A 186 -1.47 -14.85 -12.10
N LEU A 187 -2.73 -14.58 -11.75
CA LEU A 187 -3.79 -14.32 -12.72
C LEU A 187 -3.47 -13.10 -13.60
N VAL A 188 -2.97 -12.01 -13.01
CA VAL A 188 -2.51 -10.82 -13.74
C VAL A 188 -1.36 -11.18 -14.69
N PHE A 189 -0.35 -11.90 -14.18
CA PHE A 189 0.80 -12.31 -14.99
C PHE A 189 0.38 -13.21 -16.18
N LEU A 190 -0.50 -14.17 -15.96
CA LEU A 190 -1.00 -15.06 -17.00
C LEU A 190 -1.86 -14.30 -18.02
N THR A 191 -2.74 -13.40 -17.58
CA THR A 191 -3.58 -12.58 -18.48
C THR A 191 -2.75 -11.60 -19.31
N TYR A 192 -1.67 -11.07 -18.72
CA TYR A 192 -0.68 -10.28 -19.44
C TYR A 192 0.07 -11.12 -20.48
N SER A 193 0.54 -12.31 -20.10
CA SER A 193 1.40 -13.13 -20.96
C SER A 193 0.65 -13.91 -22.03
N LEU A 194 -0.60 -14.30 -21.77
CA LEU A 194 -1.42 -15.16 -22.64
C LEU A 194 -2.65 -14.38 -23.15
N PRO A 195 -2.64 -13.90 -24.40
CA PRO A 195 -3.76 -13.15 -24.97
C PRO A 195 -5.10 -13.90 -24.96
N VAL A 196 -5.06 -15.24 -25.02
CA VAL A 196 -6.26 -16.11 -24.96
C VAL A 196 -7.08 -15.87 -23.69
N LEU A 197 -6.43 -15.58 -22.56
CA LEU A 197 -7.10 -15.33 -21.28
C LEU A 197 -7.83 -13.97 -21.23
N ARG A 198 -7.68 -13.13 -22.24
CA ARG A 198 -8.33 -11.81 -22.31
C ARG A 198 -9.74 -11.88 -22.90
N HIS A 199 -10.13 -13.02 -23.46
CA HIS A 199 -11.49 -13.25 -23.94
C HIS A 199 -12.44 -13.56 -22.78
N PHE A 200 -13.74 -13.27 -22.96
CA PHE A 200 -14.77 -13.39 -21.92
C PHE A 200 -14.76 -14.74 -21.19
N ILE A 201 -14.95 -15.85 -21.91
CA ILE A 201 -15.05 -17.18 -21.30
C ILE A 201 -13.73 -17.61 -20.65
N PRO A 202 -12.56 -17.58 -21.34
CA PRO A 202 -11.28 -17.94 -20.72
C PRO A 202 -10.93 -17.13 -19.48
N PHE A 203 -11.26 -15.84 -19.45
CA PHE A 203 -11.02 -14.99 -18.29
C PHE A 203 -11.82 -15.44 -17.07
N TRP A 204 -13.12 -15.70 -17.23
CA TRP A 204 -13.95 -16.14 -16.10
C TRP A 204 -13.55 -17.53 -15.61
N ILE A 205 -13.14 -18.42 -16.52
CA ILE A 205 -12.60 -19.74 -16.16
C ILE A 205 -11.29 -19.57 -15.38
N SER A 206 -10.35 -18.75 -15.85
CA SER A 206 -9.08 -18.55 -15.15
C SER A 206 -9.28 -17.90 -13.78
N LEU A 207 -10.16 -16.91 -13.67
CA LEU A 207 -10.54 -16.30 -12.39
C LEU A 207 -11.17 -17.32 -11.43
N ALA A 208 -12.08 -18.17 -11.91
CA ALA A 208 -12.70 -19.21 -11.10
C ALA A 208 -11.68 -20.26 -10.63
N LEU A 209 -10.78 -20.70 -11.51
CA LEU A 209 -9.70 -21.63 -11.17
C LEU A 209 -8.74 -21.02 -10.14
N THR A 210 -8.37 -19.74 -10.30
CA THR A 210 -7.57 -19.02 -9.30
C THR A 210 -8.28 -18.94 -7.96
N ALA A 211 -9.57 -18.59 -7.94
CA ALA A 211 -10.36 -18.48 -6.71
C ALA A 211 -10.47 -19.84 -5.99
N ILE A 212 -10.75 -20.92 -6.72
CA ILE A 212 -10.80 -22.28 -6.18
C ILE A 212 -9.42 -22.69 -5.65
N GLY A 213 -8.35 -22.46 -6.42
CA GLY A 213 -6.98 -22.78 -6.00
C GLY A 213 -6.56 -22.05 -4.72
N VAL A 214 -6.90 -20.77 -4.60
CA VAL A 214 -6.68 -19.97 -3.38
C VAL A 214 -7.49 -20.52 -2.21
N ALA A 215 -8.78 -20.80 -2.42
CA ALA A 215 -9.69 -21.28 -1.38
C ALA A 215 -9.27 -22.65 -0.81
N LEU A 216 -8.83 -23.56 -1.68
CA LEU A 216 -8.43 -24.92 -1.33
C LEU A 216 -6.97 -25.03 -0.87
N CYS A 217 -6.20 -23.93 -0.95
CA CYS A 217 -4.80 -23.92 -0.58
C CYS A 217 -4.62 -24.33 0.90
N PRO A 218 -3.77 -25.33 1.22
CA PRO A 218 -3.64 -25.85 2.57
C PRO A 218 -2.90 -24.86 3.49
N ILE A 219 -3.48 -24.60 4.66
CA ILE A 219 -2.84 -23.87 5.77
C ILE A 219 -2.90 -24.78 7.00
N GLY A 220 -1.84 -25.57 7.18
CA GLY A 220 -1.84 -26.69 8.12
C GLY A 220 -2.76 -27.81 7.62
N LYS A 221 -3.58 -28.38 8.50
CA LYS A 221 -4.53 -29.45 8.15
C LYS A 221 -5.81 -28.98 7.46
N GLN A 222 -6.08 -27.68 7.43
CA GLN A 222 -7.33 -27.12 6.90
C GLN A 222 -7.07 -26.25 5.65
N PRO A 223 -7.99 -26.22 4.69
CA PRO A 223 -7.88 -25.30 3.56
C PRO A 223 -8.10 -23.84 4.02
N ALA A 224 -7.53 -22.89 3.28
CA ALA A 224 -7.61 -21.46 3.55
C ALA A 224 -9.06 -20.97 3.75
N ILE A 225 -10.00 -21.48 2.96
CA ILE A 225 -11.42 -21.11 3.09
C ILE A 225 -12.04 -21.58 4.41
N ALA A 226 -11.67 -22.76 4.90
CA ALA A 226 -12.19 -23.26 6.18
C ALA A 226 -11.69 -22.39 7.34
N ARG A 227 -10.39 -22.05 7.34
CA ARG A 227 -9.80 -21.12 8.32
C ARG A 227 -10.46 -19.73 8.26
N LEU A 228 -10.73 -19.23 7.05
CA LEU A 228 -11.42 -17.96 6.85
C LEU A 228 -12.83 -17.98 7.44
N VAL A 229 -13.62 -19.01 7.14
CA VAL A 229 -14.99 -19.15 7.66
C VAL A 229 -14.96 -19.26 9.18
N LEU A 230 -14.10 -20.12 9.74
CA LEU A 230 -13.95 -20.30 11.18
C LEU A 230 -13.56 -18.99 11.88
N PHE A 231 -12.71 -18.17 11.27
CA PHE A 231 -12.39 -16.84 11.77
C PHE A 231 -13.59 -15.90 11.72
N VAL A 232 -14.35 -15.85 10.62
CA VAL A 232 -15.50 -14.94 10.52
C VAL A 232 -16.60 -15.29 11.52
N VAL A 233 -16.78 -16.58 11.83
CA VAL A 233 -17.77 -17.05 12.80
C VAL A 233 -17.23 -17.26 14.22
N SER A 234 -15.96 -16.87 14.49
CA SER A 234 -15.32 -17.16 15.77
C SER A 234 -16.02 -16.50 16.94
N ASP A 235 -16.51 -15.28 16.74
CA ASP A 235 -17.13 -14.46 17.77
C ASP A 235 -18.16 -13.49 17.19
N MET A 236 -19.05 -13.02 18.07
CA MET A 236 -20.15 -12.14 17.70
C MET A 236 -19.68 -10.78 17.18
N GLU A 237 -18.58 -10.24 17.71
CA GLU A 237 -18.10 -8.91 17.31
C GLU A 237 -17.52 -8.94 15.89
N THR A 238 -16.78 -9.99 15.54
CA THR A 238 -16.28 -10.24 14.17
C THR A 238 -17.45 -10.38 13.20
N MET A 239 -18.47 -11.16 13.54
CA MET A 239 -19.67 -11.32 12.70
C MET A 239 -20.43 -10.00 12.50
N VAL A 240 -20.67 -9.25 13.57
CA VAL A 240 -21.34 -7.94 13.50
C VAL A 240 -20.54 -6.99 12.63
N THR A 241 -19.21 -6.98 12.75
CA THR A 241 -18.33 -6.14 11.94
C THR A 241 -18.38 -6.52 10.47
N ALA A 242 -18.43 -7.82 10.14
CA ALA A 242 -18.62 -8.30 8.78
C ALA A 242 -19.95 -7.81 8.18
N VAL A 243 -21.03 -7.85 8.96
CA VAL A 243 -22.36 -7.34 8.54
C VAL A 243 -22.32 -5.82 8.33
N VAL A 244 -21.69 -5.07 9.23
CA VAL A 244 -21.52 -3.60 9.08
C VAL A 244 -20.72 -3.28 7.81
N TYR A 245 -19.62 -3.98 7.56
CA TYR A 245 -18.82 -3.79 6.35
C TYR A 245 -19.61 -4.12 5.08
N LEU A 246 -20.42 -5.18 5.09
CA LEU A 246 -21.31 -5.50 3.97
C LEU A 246 -22.36 -4.38 3.76
N GLY A 247 -22.93 -3.84 4.83
CA GLY A 247 -23.83 -2.69 4.78
C GLY A 247 -23.16 -1.44 4.17
N LEU A 248 -21.95 -1.11 4.61
CA LEU A 248 -21.16 0.01 4.06
C LEU A 248 -20.78 -0.22 2.59
N LEU A 249 -20.49 -1.47 2.19
CA LEU A 249 -20.27 -1.83 0.80
C LEU A 249 -21.53 -1.59 -0.05
N ILE A 250 -22.70 -2.02 0.44
CA ILE A 250 -23.99 -1.78 -0.23
C ILE A 250 -24.26 -0.27 -0.37
N ILE A 251 -24.00 0.52 0.68
CA ILE A 251 -24.12 1.99 0.63
C ILE A 251 -23.17 2.56 -0.43
N THR A 252 -21.93 2.09 -0.48
CA THR A 252 -20.92 2.55 -1.45
C THR A 252 -21.34 2.24 -2.88
N VAL A 253 -21.79 1.01 -3.14
CA VAL A 253 -22.30 0.59 -4.46
C VAL A 253 -23.55 1.41 -4.83
N SER A 254 -24.48 1.60 -3.89
CA SER A 254 -25.69 2.40 -4.11
C SER A 254 -25.35 3.86 -4.46
N PHE A 255 -24.36 4.45 -3.79
CA PHE A 255 -23.87 5.79 -4.09
C PHE A 255 -23.25 5.87 -5.50
N VAL A 256 -22.42 4.88 -5.88
CA VAL A 256 -21.83 4.78 -7.22
C VAL A 256 -22.94 4.66 -8.27
N MET A 257 -23.93 3.79 -8.06
CA MET A 257 -25.06 3.60 -8.97
C MET A 257 -25.95 4.84 -9.09
N TRP A 258 -26.18 5.54 -7.98
CA TRP A 258 -26.90 6.82 -7.98
C TRP A 258 -26.17 7.88 -8.79
N GLN A 259 -24.84 7.99 -8.62
CA GLN A 259 -24.04 8.93 -9.40
C GLN A 259 -23.98 8.54 -10.88
N PHE A 260 -23.89 7.24 -11.16
CA PHE A 260 -23.95 6.69 -12.51
C PHE A 260 -25.24 7.09 -13.21
N ASN A 261 -26.39 6.89 -12.55
CA ASN A 261 -27.70 7.25 -13.10
C ASN A 261 -27.88 8.77 -13.30
N LYS A 262 -27.19 9.59 -12.49
CA LYS A 262 -27.18 11.05 -12.69
C LYS A 262 -26.40 11.50 -13.92
N GLY A 263 -25.46 10.69 -14.41
CA GLY A 263 -24.66 10.97 -15.62
C GLY A 263 -23.74 12.18 -15.56
N ARG A 264 -23.60 12.84 -14.40
CA ARG A 264 -22.75 14.03 -14.22
C ARG A 264 -21.39 13.62 -13.67
N ARG A 265 -20.32 14.22 -14.21
CA ARG A 265 -18.96 14.06 -13.65
C ARG A 265 -18.95 14.46 -12.18
N SER A 266 -18.26 13.68 -11.34
CA SER A 266 -18.21 13.94 -9.90
C SER A 266 -17.44 15.23 -9.59
N THR A 267 -17.93 15.98 -8.60
CA THR A 267 -17.18 17.13 -8.07
C THR A 267 -16.09 16.64 -7.13
N THR A 268 -15.14 17.52 -6.77
CA THR A 268 -14.13 17.21 -5.74
C THR A 268 -14.80 16.80 -4.42
N ALA A 269 -15.88 17.47 -4.02
CA ALA A 269 -16.66 17.11 -2.83
C ALA A 269 -17.29 15.72 -2.94
N THR A 270 -17.82 15.36 -4.12
CA THR A 270 -18.38 14.03 -4.40
C THR A 270 -17.30 12.93 -4.30
N ARG A 271 -16.07 13.21 -4.74
CA ARG A 271 -14.93 12.28 -4.61
C ARG A 271 -14.51 12.09 -3.15
N LYS A 272 -14.66 13.11 -2.30
CA LYS A 272 -14.37 13.00 -0.85
C LYS A 272 -15.40 12.16 -0.08
N VAL A 273 -16.54 11.80 -0.68
CA VAL A 273 -17.46 10.80 -0.08
C VAL A 273 -16.75 9.46 0.13
N PHE A 274 -15.88 9.03 -0.80
CA PHE A 274 -15.08 7.81 -0.60
C PHE A 274 -14.06 7.94 0.54
N HIS A 275 -13.54 9.15 0.79
CA HIS A 275 -12.63 9.40 1.90
C HIS A 275 -13.38 9.34 3.24
N LEU A 276 -14.61 9.84 3.29
CA LEU A 276 -15.47 9.67 4.46
C LEU A 276 -15.84 8.19 4.69
N LEU A 277 -16.26 7.48 3.64
CA LEU A 277 -16.63 6.06 3.73
C LEU A 277 -15.45 5.19 4.18
N ILE A 278 -14.25 5.43 3.66
CA ILE A 278 -13.07 4.67 4.09
C ILE A 278 -12.70 4.99 5.55
N VAL A 279 -12.86 6.23 6.02
CA VAL A 279 -12.69 6.57 7.45
C VAL A 279 -13.71 5.83 8.32
N LEU A 280 -14.97 5.73 7.88
CA LEU A 280 -16.03 4.98 8.59
C LEU A 280 -15.75 3.48 8.67
N VAL A 281 -14.98 2.91 7.74
CA VAL A 281 -14.52 1.51 7.79
C VAL A 281 -13.27 1.40 8.67
N TYR A 282 -12.25 2.22 8.41
CA TYR A 282 -10.92 2.06 8.99
C TYR A 282 -10.84 2.52 10.45
N ALA A 283 -11.53 3.59 10.85
CA ALA A 283 -11.46 4.07 12.23
C ALA A 283 -12.01 3.04 13.24
N PRO A 284 -13.28 2.59 13.16
CA PRO A 284 -13.78 1.56 14.06
C PRO A 284 -13.10 0.21 13.83
N GLY A 285 -12.76 -0.12 12.58
CA GLY A 285 -12.02 -1.34 12.25
C GLY A 285 -10.67 -1.40 12.95
N LEU A 286 -9.90 -0.32 12.97
CA LEU A 286 -8.59 -0.29 13.61
C LEU A 286 -8.73 -0.40 15.13
N TRP A 287 -9.71 0.29 15.72
CA TRP A 287 -9.90 0.40 17.17
C TRP A 287 -10.50 -0.84 17.82
N TYR A 288 -11.45 -1.49 17.15
CA TYR A 288 -12.19 -2.59 17.74
C TYR A 288 -11.93 -3.93 17.06
N GLN A 289 -11.65 -3.95 15.75
CA GLN A 289 -11.67 -5.17 14.95
C GLN A 289 -10.54 -5.22 13.92
N CYS A 290 -9.30 -5.00 14.40
CA CYS A 290 -8.11 -4.82 13.55
C CYS A 290 -7.86 -6.03 12.65
N LYS A 291 -8.04 -7.26 13.17
CA LYS A 291 -7.85 -8.50 12.38
C LYS A 291 -8.80 -8.55 11.17
N MET A 292 -10.07 -8.18 11.38
CA MET A 292 -11.08 -8.15 10.33
C MET A 292 -10.83 -7.01 9.33
N LEU A 293 -10.40 -5.83 9.80
CA LEU A 293 -9.98 -4.74 8.92
C LEU A 293 -8.80 -5.15 8.03
N TYR A 294 -7.79 -5.80 8.61
CA TYR A 294 -6.62 -6.31 7.88
C TYR A 294 -7.05 -7.28 6.77
N LEU A 295 -7.88 -8.28 7.10
CA LEU A 295 -8.46 -9.22 6.14
C LEU A 295 -9.26 -8.51 5.04
N ALA A 296 -10.22 -7.66 5.41
CA ALA A 296 -11.09 -6.97 4.47
C ALA A 296 -10.30 -6.08 3.50
N SER A 297 -9.27 -5.39 3.98
CA SER A 297 -8.43 -4.52 3.15
C SER A 297 -7.67 -5.28 2.05
N GLY A 298 -7.12 -6.46 2.36
CA GLY A 298 -6.43 -7.30 1.37
C GLY A 298 -7.39 -7.92 0.36
N LEU A 299 -8.58 -8.35 0.81
CA LEU A 299 -9.64 -8.84 -0.09
C LEU A 299 -10.13 -7.73 -1.03
N MET A 300 -10.34 -6.51 -0.53
CA MET A 300 -10.73 -5.38 -1.37
C MET A 300 -9.66 -4.99 -2.37
N LEU A 301 -8.36 -5.09 -2.01
CA LEU A 301 -7.27 -4.89 -2.96
C LEU A 301 -7.34 -5.92 -4.10
N ALA A 302 -7.56 -7.20 -3.78
CA ALA A 302 -7.73 -8.25 -4.77
C ALA A 302 -8.91 -7.96 -5.72
N VAL A 303 -10.06 -7.54 -5.18
CA VAL A 303 -11.22 -7.14 -5.98
C VAL A 303 -10.90 -5.96 -6.89
N PHE A 304 -10.26 -4.90 -6.38
CA PHE A 304 -9.89 -3.73 -7.19
C PHE A 304 -8.93 -4.11 -8.32
N ILE A 305 -7.96 -4.98 -8.08
CA ILE A 305 -7.04 -5.47 -9.12
C ILE A 305 -7.81 -6.25 -10.20
N VAL A 306 -8.74 -7.13 -9.83
CA VAL A 306 -9.53 -7.91 -10.80
C VAL A 306 -10.45 -7.03 -11.63
N LEU A 307 -11.16 -6.08 -11.01
CA LEU A 307 -12.02 -5.12 -11.71
C LEU A 307 -11.20 -4.26 -12.68
N GLU A 308 -10.04 -3.79 -12.24
CA GLU A 308 -9.16 -2.98 -13.06
C GLU A 308 -8.55 -3.80 -14.22
N MET A 309 -8.18 -5.05 -13.98
CA MET A 309 -7.74 -5.97 -15.02
C MET A 309 -8.85 -6.17 -16.07
N ALA A 310 -10.09 -6.43 -15.66
CA ALA A 310 -11.23 -6.57 -16.56
C ALA A 310 -11.46 -5.30 -17.42
N ARG A 311 -11.23 -4.12 -16.84
CA ARG A 311 -11.30 -2.84 -17.55
C ARG A 311 -10.16 -2.69 -18.56
N LEU A 312 -8.92 -3.02 -18.17
CA LEU A 312 -7.73 -2.89 -19.03
C LEU A 312 -7.78 -3.82 -20.24
N ILE A 313 -8.31 -5.04 -20.08
CA ILE A 313 -8.46 -6.00 -21.18
C ILE A 313 -9.71 -5.77 -22.04
N GLN A 314 -10.54 -4.76 -21.71
CA GLN A 314 -11.83 -4.48 -22.37
C GLN A 314 -12.76 -5.70 -22.41
N LEU A 315 -12.96 -6.34 -21.24
CA LEU A 315 -13.82 -7.51 -21.08
C LEU A 315 -15.32 -7.19 -21.27
N GLU A 316 -15.85 -7.34 -22.48
CA GLU A 316 -17.28 -7.14 -22.77
C GLU A 316 -18.17 -8.22 -22.11
N PRO A 317 -19.36 -7.89 -21.56
CA PRO A 317 -20.01 -6.56 -21.49
C PRO A 317 -19.62 -5.72 -20.26
N VAL A 318 -18.78 -6.25 -19.38
CA VAL A 318 -18.47 -5.66 -18.06
C VAL A 318 -17.64 -4.38 -18.19
N ALA A 319 -16.74 -4.33 -19.16
CA ALA A 319 -15.83 -3.20 -19.38
C ALA A 319 -16.57 -1.89 -19.64
N LEU A 320 -17.71 -1.90 -20.34
CA LEU A 320 -18.50 -0.68 -20.59
C LEU A 320 -19.00 -0.07 -19.28
N ILE A 321 -19.56 -0.89 -18.39
CA ILE A 321 -20.08 -0.46 -17.09
C ILE A 321 -18.92 0.07 -16.23
N LEU A 322 -17.82 -0.66 -16.15
CA LEU A 322 -16.65 -0.27 -15.35
C LEU A 322 -16.00 1.01 -15.87
N ASN A 323 -15.78 1.14 -17.17
CA ASN A 323 -15.20 2.34 -17.76
C ASN A 323 -16.08 3.57 -17.48
N ASN A 324 -17.40 3.44 -17.61
CA ASN A 324 -18.31 4.55 -17.33
C ASN A 324 -18.35 4.90 -15.83
N ALA A 325 -18.41 3.90 -14.94
CA ALA A 325 -18.38 4.12 -13.50
C ALA A 325 -17.07 4.81 -13.06
N VAL A 326 -15.91 4.28 -13.49
CA VAL A 326 -14.59 4.84 -13.15
C VAL A 326 -14.42 6.25 -13.71
N ARG A 327 -14.85 6.51 -14.95
CA ARG A 327 -14.79 7.85 -15.58
C ARG A 327 -15.47 8.95 -14.77
N LEU A 328 -16.48 8.61 -13.98
CA LEU A 328 -17.17 9.58 -13.12
C LEU A 328 -16.27 10.08 -11.99
N PHE A 329 -15.29 9.30 -11.56
CA PHE A 329 -14.50 9.52 -10.33
C PHE A 329 -12.99 9.73 -10.56
N ILE A 330 -12.47 9.44 -11.76
CA ILE A 330 -11.08 9.76 -12.12
C ILE A 330 -10.83 11.26 -12.23
N ASP A 331 -9.59 11.65 -11.96
CA ASP A 331 -9.13 13.02 -12.00
C ASP A 331 -7.86 13.21 -12.82
N GLU A 332 -7.27 14.40 -12.77
CA GLU A 332 -6.05 14.75 -13.50
C GLU A 332 -4.84 13.86 -13.17
N LYS A 333 -4.85 13.17 -12.02
CA LYS A 333 -3.76 12.28 -11.60
C LYS A 333 -3.87 10.90 -12.25
N ASP A 334 -5.05 10.51 -12.70
CA ASP A 334 -5.31 9.27 -13.44
C ASP A 334 -5.18 9.50 -14.97
N ALA A 335 -4.01 9.98 -15.42
CA ALA A 335 -3.78 10.32 -16.83
C ALA A 335 -3.54 9.10 -17.76
N GLY A 336 -3.22 7.94 -17.17
CA GLY A 336 -2.93 6.70 -17.88
C GLY A 336 -4.15 5.80 -18.09
N ALA A 337 -3.91 4.61 -18.62
CA ALA A 337 -4.96 3.60 -18.78
C ALA A 337 -5.45 3.06 -17.44
N VAL A 338 -4.67 3.17 -16.37
CA VAL A 338 -4.94 2.63 -15.02
C VAL A 338 -5.54 3.71 -14.11
N ALA A 339 -6.57 3.37 -13.35
CA ALA A 339 -7.19 4.19 -12.32
C ALA A 339 -6.48 3.94 -10.97
N LEU A 340 -5.46 4.74 -10.69
CA LEU A 340 -4.60 4.59 -9.51
C LEU A 340 -5.20 5.25 -8.28
N THR A 341 -5.97 6.33 -8.43
CA THR A 341 -6.52 7.08 -7.27
C THR A 341 -7.38 6.20 -6.34
N PRO A 342 -8.31 5.36 -6.82
CA PRO A 342 -9.09 4.47 -5.95
C PRO A 342 -8.24 3.36 -5.30
N LEU A 343 -7.28 2.82 -6.04
CA LEU A 343 -6.33 1.83 -5.52
C LEU A 343 -5.48 2.43 -4.40
N TYR A 344 -4.93 3.63 -4.62
CA TYR A 344 -4.10 4.32 -3.65
C TYR A 344 -4.88 4.85 -2.46
N LEU A 345 -6.18 5.15 -2.59
CA LEU A 345 -7.00 5.46 -1.42
C LEU A 345 -7.04 4.27 -0.44
N LEU A 346 -7.27 3.05 -0.95
CA LEU A 346 -7.25 1.83 -0.15
C LEU A 346 -5.85 1.49 0.36
N ILE A 347 -4.86 1.49 -0.52
CA ILE A 347 -3.47 1.17 -0.18
C ILE A 347 -2.95 2.17 0.85
N GLY A 348 -3.16 3.47 0.65
CA GLY A 348 -2.73 4.52 1.56
C GLY A 348 -3.29 4.37 2.97
N CYS A 349 -4.57 4.01 3.10
CA CYS A 349 -5.17 3.75 4.40
C CYS A 349 -4.64 2.47 5.06
N THR A 350 -4.32 1.43 4.26
CA THR A 350 -3.87 0.13 4.78
C THR A 350 -2.36 0.03 5.02
N LEU A 351 -1.55 0.81 4.31
CA LEU A 351 -0.09 0.71 4.35
C LEU A 351 0.48 0.70 5.77
N PRO A 352 0.04 1.56 6.72
CA PRO A 352 0.50 1.49 8.11
C PRO A 352 0.30 0.12 8.76
N LEU A 353 -0.81 -0.57 8.46
CA LEU A 353 -1.09 -1.92 8.95
C LEU A 353 -0.21 -2.97 8.27
N TRP A 354 0.03 -2.86 6.96
CA TRP A 354 0.88 -3.81 6.23
C TRP A 354 2.38 -3.64 6.54
N LEU A 355 2.80 -2.43 6.89
CA LEU A 355 4.19 -2.12 7.21
C LEU A 355 4.56 -2.40 8.67
N TYR A 356 3.61 -2.35 9.60
CA TYR A 356 3.93 -2.60 11.00
C TYR A 356 3.98 -4.12 11.29
N PRO A 357 4.98 -4.62 12.02
CA PRO A 357 5.05 -6.02 12.42
C PRO A 357 3.94 -6.33 13.44
N SER A 358 3.09 -7.30 13.16
CA SER A 358 1.97 -7.71 14.02
C SER A 358 1.05 -6.54 14.43
N PRO A 359 0.39 -5.86 13.47
CA PRO A 359 -0.32 -4.59 13.69
C PRO A 359 -1.51 -4.70 14.66
N CYS A 360 -2.05 -5.91 14.87
CA CYS A 360 -3.23 -6.13 15.70
C CYS A 360 -2.91 -6.79 17.05
N ASP A 361 -1.63 -6.95 17.39
CA ASP A 361 -1.20 -7.41 18.72
C ASP A 361 -0.85 -6.19 19.58
N LEU A 362 -1.90 -5.54 20.10
CA LEU A 362 -1.83 -4.25 20.80
C LEU A 362 -1.51 -4.38 22.30
N THR A 363 -1.03 -5.54 22.76
CA THR A 363 -0.78 -5.78 24.18
C THR A 363 0.32 -4.84 24.73
N ASN A 364 0.04 -4.15 25.85
CA ASN A 364 0.96 -3.29 26.62
C ASN A 364 1.54 -2.03 25.94
N SER A 365 1.28 -1.77 24.64
CA SER A 365 1.74 -0.57 23.91
C SER A 365 0.67 0.05 22.99
N ALA A 366 -0.59 -0.33 23.19
CA ALA A 366 -1.73 -0.01 22.33
C ALA A 366 -1.74 1.45 21.85
N GLY A 367 -1.68 2.42 22.76
CA GLY A 367 -1.84 3.83 22.38
C GLY A 367 -0.76 4.40 21.44
N LEU A 368 0.47 3.85 21.46
CA LEU A 368 1.56 4.29 20.59
C LEU A 368 1.46 3.66 19.20
N GLN A 369 1.10 2.37 19.15
CA GLN A 369 0.86 1.66 17.89
C GLN A 369 -0.36 2.26 17.19
N MET A 370 -1.41 2.61 17.92
CA MET A 370 -2.64 3.14 17.34
C MET A 370 -2.45 4.47 16.61
N LEU A 371 -1.67 5.40 17.15
CA LEU A 371 -1.37 6.65 16.45
C LEU A 371 -0.60 6.39 15.13
N LEU A 372 0.39 5.50 15.18
CA LEU A 372 1.18 5.11 14.00
C LEU A 372 0.33 4.40 12.95
N LEU A 373 -0.49 3.43 13.35
CA LEU A 373 -1.38 2.67 12.47
C LEU A 373 -2.49 3.55 11.88
N SER A 374 -2.85 4.65 12.56
CA SER A 374 -3.82 5.64 12.07
C SER A 374 -3.24 6.61 11.04
N SER A 375 -1.96 6.49 10.64
CA SER A 375 -1.30 7.43 9.72
C SER A 375 -2.08 7.65 8.42
N GLY A 376 -2.66 6.59 7.84
CA GLY A 376 -3.46 6.68 6.61
C GLY A 376 -4.80 7.40 6.81
N ILE A 377 -5.49 7.12 7.93
CA ILE A 377 -6.76 7.77 8.30
C ILE A 377 -6.52 9.26 8.58
N LEU A 378 -5.49 9.59 9.36
CA LEU A 378 -5.15 10.97 9.71
C LEU A 378 -4.74 11.78 8.49
N SER A 379 -3.88 11.22 7.64
CA SER A 379 -3.35 11.94 6.47
C SER A 379 -4.38 12.10 5.36
N ILE A 380 -4.97 11.00 4.86
CA ILE A 380 -5.87 11.03 3.71
C ILE A 380 -7.30 11.33 4.16
N GLY A 381 -7.77 10.57 5.16
CA GLY A 381 -9.15 10.65 5.64
C GLY A 381 -9.47 12.02 6.23
N VAL A 382 -8.62 12.53 7.12
CA VAL A 382 -8.82 13.81 7.81
C VAL A 382 -8.09 14.94 7.08
N GLY A 383 -6.77 14.84 6.92
CA GLY A 383 -5.92 15.93 6.41
C GLY A 383 -6.25 16.36 4.98
N ASP A 384 -6.15 15.45 4.01
CA ASP A 384 -6.40 15.74 2.60
C ASP A 384 -7.89 16.12 2.34
N THR A 385 -8.83 15.48 3.03
CA THR A 385 -10.24 15.90 3.00
C THR A 385 -10.42 17.33 3.51
N ALA A 386 -9.81 17.68 4.65
CA ALA A 386 -9.86 19.02 5.21
C ALA A 386 -9.24 20.06 4.26
N ALA A 387 -8.04 19.79 3.74
CA ALA A 387 -7.36 20.67 2.80
C ALA A 387 -8.19 20.92 1.54
N SER A 388 -8.77 19.86 0.98
CA SER A 388 -9.54 19.94 -0.25
C SER A 388 -10.90 20.65 -0.05
N VAL A 389 -11.64 20.33 1.00
CA VAL A 389 -12.98 20.89 1.23
C VAL A 389 -12.89 22.34 1.68
N ILE A 390 -12.03 22.65 2.66
CA ILE A 390 -11.88 24.02 3.16
C ILE A 390 -11.15 24.88 2.14
N GLY A 391 -10.13 24.35 1.46
CA GLY A 391 -9.43 25.07 0.38
C GLY A 391 -10.33 25.38 -0.82
N TYR A 392 -11.33 24.54 -1.10
CA TYR A 392 -12.33 24.82 -2.15
C TYR A 392 -13.29 25.95 -1.76
N HIS A 393 -13.81 25.96 -0.53
CA HIS A 393 -14.81 26.95 -0.09
C HIS A 393 -14.20 28.28 0.39
N PHE A 394 -13.04 28.23 1.04
CA PHE A 394 -12.44 29.37 1.75
C PHE A 394 -11.03 29.73 1.25
N GLY A 395 -10.43 28.96 0.35
CA GLY A 395 -9.04 29.14 -0.08
C GLY A 395 -8.83 30.35 -0.99
N ARG A 396 -8.37 31.46 -0.42
CA ARG A 396 -8.05 32.70 -1.14
C ARG A 396 -6.57 32.81 -1.49
N HIS A 397 -5.69 32.38 -0.59
CA HIS A 397 -4.25 32.51 -0.77
C HIS A 397 -3.67 31.20 -1.34
N LYS A 398 -3.34 31.19 -2.63
CA LYS A 398 -2.75 30.02 -3.30
C LYS A 398 -1.26 29.93 -3.03
N TRP A 399 -0.75 28.69 -2.90
CA TRP A 399 0.68 28.46 -2.62
C TRP A 399 1.59 28.86 -3.78
N ASN A 400 1.11 28.72 -5.02
CA ASN A 400 1.73 29.25 -6.22
C ASN A 400 0.64 29.52 -7.27
N ALA A 401 0.99 30.22 -8.35
CA ALA A 401 0.04 30.53 -9.42
C ALA A 401 -0.41 29.31 -10.24
N SER A 402 0.32 28.20 -10.15
CA SER A 402 0.08 26.98 -10.93
C SER A 402 -0.71 25.90 -10.18
N THR A 403 -1.06 26.11 -8.90
CA THR A 403 -1.74 25.14 -8.05
C THR A 403 -3.09 25.64 -7.55
N SER A 404 -4.04 24.72 -7.42
CA SER A 404 -5.32 24.98 -6.77
C SER A 404 -5.22 24.95 -5.24
N LYS A 405 -4.09 24.46 -4.68
CA LYS A 405 -3.82 24.33 -3.25
C LYS A 405 -3.69 25.70 -2.58
N SER A 406 -4.28 25.83 -1.40
CA SER A 406 -4.39 27.10 -0.66
C SER A 406 -3.81 27.01 0.74
N VAL A 407 -3.30 28.13 1.26
CA VAL A 407 -2.79 28.25 2.63
C VAL A 407 -3.90 27.92 3.64
N GLU A 408 -5.14 28.39 3.39
CA GLU A 408 -6.29 28.11 4.26
C GLU A 408 -6.62 26.61 4.30
N GLY A 409 -6.52 25.91 3.16
CA GLY A 409 -6.65 24.46 3.10
C GLY A 409 -5.55 23.76 3.92
N THR A 410 -4.29 24.18 3.77
CA THR A 410 -3.18 23.61 4.55
C THR A 410 -3.36 23.84 6.05
N LEU A 411 -3.77 25.04 6.47
CA LEU A 411 -4.08 25.33 7.88
C LEU A 411 -5.24 24.48 8.39
N ALA A 412 -6.30 24.30 7.60
CA ALA A 412 -7.41 23.43 7.95
C ALA A 412 -6.99 21.97 8.15
N ALA A 413 -6.09 21.46 7.30
CA ALA A 413 -5.52 20.12 7.45
C ALA A 413 -4.73 19.98 8.75
N VAL A 414 -3.91 20.97 9.12
CA VAL A 414 -3.17 20.97 10.38
C VAL A 414 -4.13 20.99 11.57
N LEU A 415 -5.13 21.87 11.55
CA LEU A 415 -6.09 22.03 12.64
C LEU A 415 -6.94 20.77 12.84
N LEU A 416 -7.51 20.22 11.77
CA LEU A 416 -8.41 19.06 11.88
C LEU A 416 -7.66 17.75 12.19
N GLN A 417 -6.43 17.56 11.69
CA GLN A 417 -5.60 16.43 12.12
C GLN A 417 -5.21 16.56 13.60
N SER A 418 -4.84 17.76 14.06
CA SER A 418 -4.52 18.00 15.47
C SER A 418 -5.73 17.74 16.38
N LEU A 419 -6.92 18.18 15.95
CA LEU A 419 -8.17 17.92 16.65
C LEU A 419 -8.51 16.42 16.67
N ALA A 420 -8.27 15.70 15.58
CA ALA A 420 -8.47 14.24 15.53
C ALA A 420 -7.54 13.53 16.52
N VAL A 421 -6.24 13.87 16.56
CA VAL A 421 -5.30 13.31 17.53
C VAL A 421 -5.70 13.66 18.96
N TYR A 422 -6.13 14.89 19.22
CA TYR A 422 -6.63 15.32 20.52
C TYR A 422 -7.89 14.55 20.95
N GLY A 423 -8.83 14.34 20.03
CA GLY A 423 -10.02 13.54 20.25
C GLY A 423 -9.69 12.09 20.58
N MET A 424 -8.76 11.47 19.83
CA MET A 424 -8.28 10.12 20.12
C MET A 424 -7.64 10.01 21.51
N TYR A 425 -6.90 11.04 21.94
CA TYR A 425 -6.31 11.09 23.27
C TYR A 425 -7.38 11.14 24.38
N HIS A 426 -8.40 12.00 24.21
CA HIS A 426 -9.51 12.11 25.17
C HIS A 426 -10.39 10.88 25.25
N LEU A 427 -10.58 10.18 24.13
CA LEU A 427 -11.31 8.91 24.09
C LEU A 427 -10.49 7.74 24.68
N GLY A 428 -9.27 7.98 25.14
CA GLY A 428 -8.39 6.94 25.69
C GLY A 428 -7.86 5.96 24.63
N LEU A 429 -7.96 6.30 23.33
CA LEU A 429 -7.50 5.45 22.23
C LEU A 429 -5.99 5.53 22.01
N ILE A 430 -5.38 6.66 22.40
CA ILE A 430 -3.93 6.89 22.32
C ILE A 430 -3.36 7.47 23.61
N HIS A 431 -2.08 7.22 23.86
CA HIS A 431 -1.33 7.83 24.96
C HIS A 431 -0.27 8.80 24.42
N LEU A 432 -0.39 10.07 24.79
CA LEU A 432 0.52 11.14 24.37
C LEU A 432 1.50 11.48 25.49
N SER A 433 2.77 11.11 25.31
CA SER A 433 3.90 11.74 26.02
C SER A 433 4.30 13.04 25.32
N VAL A 434 5.15 13.85 25.96
CA VAL A 434 5.68 15.08 25.35
C VAL A 434 6.41 14.79 24.04
N SER A 435 7.25 13.75 24.00
CA SER A 435 7.93 13.30 22.79
C SER A 435 6.93 12.93 21.69
N ARG A 436 5.95 12.08 22.00
CA ARG A 436 4.95 11.60 21.04
C ARG A 436 4.08 12.71 20.50
N ALA A 437 3.65 13.64 21.35
CA ALA A 437 2.91 14.82 20.94
C ALA A 437 3.73 15.70 19.99
N ALA A 438 5.04 15.88 20.27
CA ALA A 438 5.94 16.63 19.39
C ALA A 438 6.08 15.95 18.01
N TYR A 439 6.33 14.64 17.96
CA TYR A 439 6.38 13.90 16.70
C TYR A 439 5.05 13.89 15.94
N ALA A 440 3.91 13.83 16.65
CA ALA A 440 2.59 13.97 16.04
C ALA A 440 2.41 15.35 15.39
N GLY A 441 2.77 16.43 16.10
CA GLY A 441 2.75 17.78 15.55
C GLY A 441 3.65 17.94 14.32
N ILE A 442 4.88 17.43 14.39
CA ILE A 442 5.83 17.44 13.26
C ILE A 442 5.24 16.66 12.07
N ALA A 443 4.71 15.46 12.30
CA ALA A 443 4.11 14.64 11.26
C ALA A 443 2.93 15.35 10.59
N ILE A 444 2.03 15.96 11.37
CA ILE A 444 0.88 16.72 10.86
C ILE A 444 1.33 17.93 10.01
N ILE A 445 2.29 18.71 10.50
CA ILE A 445 2.78 19.90 9.79
C ILE A 445 3.48 19.48 8.49
N ILE A 446 4.39 18.50 8.54
CA ILE A 446 5.09 18.03 7.34
C ILE A 446 4.10 17.40 6.36
N ASN A 447 3.13 16.62 6.84
CA ASN A 447 2.07 16.06 6.00
C ASN A 447 1.31 17.15 5.22
N ALA A 448 0.84 18.19 5.91
CA ALA A 448 0.11 19.30 5.30
C ALA A 448 0.99 20.11 4.33
N LEU A 449 2.28 20.29 4.65
CA LEU A 449 3.23 20.93 3.74
C LEU A 449 3.48 20.09 2.48
N VAL A 450 3.65 18.77 2.63
CA VAL A 450 3.80 17.85 1.48
C VAL A 450 2.54 17.86 0.62
N GLU A 451 1.35 17.80 1.20
CA GLU A 451 0.07 17.93 0.49
C GLU A 451 0.00 19.19 -0.36
N SER A 452 0.50 20.30 0.17
CA SER A 452 0.44 21.60 -0.50
C SER A 452 1.43 21.77 -1.64
N ARG A 453 2.49 20.95 -1.67
CA ARG A 453 3.63 21.06 -2.61
C ARG A 453 3.73 19.89 -3.57
N THR A 454 3.22 18.73 -3.21
CA THR A 454 3.34 17.52 -4.03
C THR A 454 2.39 17.58 -5.22
N ASP A 455 2.91 17.15 -6.36
CA ASP A 455 2.19 16.95 -7.61
C ASP A 455 1.97 15.45 -7.88
N GLN A 456 2.42 14.59 -6.98
CA GLN A 456 2.24 13.14 -7.01
C GLN A 456 0.85 12.77 -6.46
N ILE A 457 0.46 11.49 -6.55
CA ILE A 457 -0.79 11.04 -5.92
C ILE A 457 -0.64 11.05 -4.39
N ASP A 458 -1.26 12.03 -3.75
CA ASP A 458 -1.37 12.24 -2.31
C ASP A 458 -1.79 10.97 -1.56
N ASN A 459 -2.74 10.20 -2.10
CA ASN A 459 -3.18 8.94 -1.49
C ASN A 459 -2.05 7.90 -1.34
N LEU A 460 -0.99 7.96 -2.15
CA LEU A 460 0.19 7.11 -1.97
C LEU A 460 1.20 7.76 -1.01
N VAL A 461 1.40 9.07 -1.16
CA VAL A 461 2.52 9.80 -0.54
C VAL A 461 2.27 10.13 0.92
N LEU A 462 1.10 10.70 1.22
CA LEU A 462 0.83 11.31 2.52
C LEU A 462 0.87 10.31 3.69
N PRO A 463 0.32 9.08 3.57
CA PRO A 463 0.42 8.09 4.64
C PRO A 463 1.85 7.62 4.91
N LEU A 464 2.65 7.43 3.86
CA LEU A 464 4.03 6.99 3.99
C LEU A 464 4.89 8.05 4.69
N VAL A 465 4.70 9.33 4.35
CA VAL A 465 5.37 10.44 5.03
C VAL A 465 4.98 10.50 6.51
N THR A 466 3.67 10.45 6.80
CA THR A 466 3.17 10.48 8.18
C THR A 466 3.70 9.29 8.99
N TYR A 467 3.65 8.08 8.43
CA TYR A 467 4.16 6.86 9.08
C TYR A 467 5.67 6.96 9.34
N ALA A 468 6.46 7.39 8.34
CA ALA A 468 7.92 7.49 8.46
C ALA A 468 8.37 8.47 9.56
N ILE A 469 7.57 9.50 9.86
CA ILE A 469 7.85 10.44 10.95
C ILE A 469 7.37 9.86 12.29
N LEU A 470 6.13 9.36 12.35
CA LEU A 470 5.55 8.82 13.58
C LEU A 470 6.28 7.57 14.08
N VAL A 471 6.85 6.76 13.20
CA VAL A 471 7.60 5.56 13.62
C VAL A 471 8.87 5.95 14.38
N CYS A 472 9.40 7.15 14.19
CA CYS A 472 10.56 7.67 14.91
C CYS A 472 10.21 8.23 16.31
N SER A 473 8.93 8.29 16.69
CA SER A 473 8.54 8.76 18.01
C SER A 473 8.93 7.75 19.09
N THR A 474 9.64 8.23 20.12
CA THR A 474 10.02 7.48 21.33
C THR A 474 8.98 7.62 22.44
#